data_AF-A0A6I3ELS1-F1
#
_entry.id   AF-A0A6I3ELS1-F1
#
_cell.length_a   1.000
_cell.length_b   1.000
_cell.length_c   1.000
_cell.angle_alpha   90.00
_cell.angle_beta   90.00
_cell.angle_gamma   90.00
#
_symmetry.space_group_name_H-M   'P 1'
#
loop_
_entity.id
_entity.type
_entity.pdbx_description
1 polymer ?
#
loop_
_entity_poly.entity_id
_entity_poly.type
_entity_poly.pdbx_seq_one_letter_code
_entity_poly.pdbx_strand_id
1 'polypeptide(L)' 'GRATKSPTQQLFATLLGLEVSPRKMRECAHFWFEVESEIGVSERDQRWEDPALLPRAGDLVDVKKFLESTIVPDDLSGLL' A
#
# COMPACT_ATOMS: atom_id res chain seq x y z
N GLY A 1 -0.53 0.80 29.37
CA GLY A 1 -0.91 -0.04 28.22
C GLY A 1 -1.61 0.81 27.19
N ARG A 2 -1.19 0.77 25.93
CA ARG A 2 -1.89 1.46 24.82
C ARG A 2 -3.31 0.90 24.74
N ALA A 3 -4.31 1.78 24.82
CA ALA A 3 -5.71 1.43 24.68
C ALA A 3 -5.94 0.73 23.34
N THR A 4 -6.16 -0.58 23.38
CA THR A 4 -6.72 -1.32 22.27
C THR A 4 -8.14 -0.81 22.06
N LYS A 5 -8.32 -0.07 20.96
CA LYS A 5 -9.57 0.30 20.27
C LYS A 5 -10.83 0.17 21.12
N SER A 6 -11.43 1.31 21.48
CA SER A 6 -12.72 1.38 22.19
C SER A 6 -13.74 0.41 21.56
N PRO A 7 -14.58 -0.28 22.37
CA PRO A 7 -15.62 -1.19 21.86
C PRO A 7 -16.48 -0.60 20.74
N THR A 8 -16.73 0.71 20.78
CA THR A 8 -17.48 1.42 19.73
C THR A 8 -16.75 1.46 18.38
N GLN A 9 -15.41 1.60 18.38
CA GLN A 9 -14.61 1.56 17.15
C GLN A 9 -14.60 0.17 16.52
N GLN A 10 -14.58 -0.89 17.33
CA GLN A 10 -14.72 -2.26 16.82
C GLN A 10 -16.09 -2.47 16.20
N LEU A 11 -17.17 -2.16 16.93
CA LEU A 11 -18.55 -2.26 16.43
C LEU A 11 -18.77 -1.49 15.13
N PHE A 12 -18.27 -0.26 15.04
CA PHE A 12 -18.39 0.56 13.84
C PHE A 12 -17.63 -0.03 12.65
N ALA A 13 -16.42 -0.56 12.88
CA ALA A 13 -15.66 -1.26 11.85
C ALA A 13 -16.37 -2.53 11.39
N THR A 14 -16.97 -3.31 12.31
CA THR A 14 -17.77 -4.49 11.97
C THR A 14 -19.00 -4.11 11.14
N LEU A 15 -19.72 -3.05 11.53
CA LEU A 15 -20.92 -2.58 10.81
C LEU A 15 -20.63 -2.09 9.39
N LEU A 16 -19.50 -1.41 9.18
CA LEU A 16 -19.08 -0.95 7.85
C LEU A 16 -18.26 -1.98 7.07
N GLY A 17 -17.94 -3.13 7.66
CA GLY A 17 -17.05 -4.13 7.05
C GLY A 17 -15.60 -3.66 6.87
N LEU A 18 -15.16 -2.65 7.64
CA LEU A 18 -13.84 -2.01 7.52
C LEU A 18 -12.82 -2.56 8.51
N GLU A 19 -12.77 -3.88 8.66
CA GLU A 19 -11.79 -4.54 9.52
C GLU A 19 -10.55 -5.01 8.74
N VAL A 20 -9.40 -4.43 9.08
CA VAL A 20 -8.09 -4.93 8.65
C VAL A 20 -7.59 -5.93 9.69
N SER A 21 -7.37 -7.18 9.27
CA SER A 21 -6.84 -8.20 10.17
C SER A 21 -5.40 -7.87 10.58
N PRO A 22 -4.96 -8.28 11.79
CA PRO A 22 -3.56 -8.09 12.21
C PRO A 22 -2.55 -8.69 11.23
N ARG A 23 -2.93 -9.77 10.53
CA ARG A 23 -2.12 -10.38 9.49
C ARG A 23 -1.92 -9.45 8.31
N LYS A 24 -3.00 -8.90 7.74
CA LYS A 24 -2.92 -7.95 6.62
C LYS A 24 -2.11 -6.71 6.96
N MET A 25 -2.25 -6.20 8.18
CA MET A 25 -1.46 -5.06 8.65
C MET A 25 0.06 -5.35 8.65
N ARG A 26 0.46 -6.57 9.06
CA ARG A 26 1.87 -6.99 9.00
C ARG A 26 2.36 -7.18 7.58
N GLU A 27 1.55 -7.79 6.71
CA GLU A 27 1.87 -7.96 5.29
C GLU A 27 2.10 -6.60 4.60
N CYS A 28 1.20 -5.63 4.80
CA CYS A 28 1.38 -4.27 4.28
C CYS A 28 2.62 -3.56 4.86
N ALA A 29 2.88 -3.71 6.16
CA ALA A 29 4.05 -3.10 6.80
C ALA A 29 5.37 -3.67 6.24
N HIS A 30 5.43 -4.98 6.03
CA HIS A 30 6.58 -5.65 5.41
C HIS A 30 6.77 -5.18 3.96
N PHE A 31 5.69 -5.14 3.18
CA PHE A 31 5.71 -4.67 1.80
C PHE A 31 6.30 -3.25 1.70
N TRP A 32 5.83 -2.30 2.51
CA TRP A 32 6.32 -0.92 2.43
C TRP A 32 7.76 -0.76 2.95
N PHE A 33 8.21 -1.64 3.84
CA PHE A 33 9.61 -1.71 4.23
C PHE A 33 10.51 -2.19 3.08
N GLU A 34 10.08 -3.20 2.32
CA GLU A 34 10.81 -3.66 1.14
C GLU A 34 10.80 -2.62 0.01
N VAL A 35 9.66 -1.97 -0.25
CA VAL A 35 9.60 -0.84 -1.20
C VAL A 35 10.60 0.25 -0.82
N GLU A 36 10.63 0.67 0.45
CA GLU A 36 11.63 1.64 0.92
C GLU A 36 13.06 1.15 0.69
N SER A 37 13.31 -0.14 0.88
CA SER A 37 14.65 -0.73 0.68
C SER A 37 15.10 -0.72 -0.79
N GLU A 38 14.15 -0.80 -1.74
CA GLU A 38 14.44 -0.83 -3.19
C GLU A 38 14.54 0.58 -3.80
N ILE A 39 13.66 1.51 -3.43
CA ILE A 39 13.54 2.84 -4.07
C ILE A 39 13.78 4.03 -3.12
N GLY A 40 14.01 3.77 -1.84
CA GLY A 40 14.21 4.80 -0.82
C GLY A 40 12.91 5.44 -0.31
N VAL A 41 13.04 6.20 0.77
CA VAL A 41 11.92 6.80 1.50
C VAL A 41 11.15 7.84 0.68
N SER A 42 11.86 8.69 -0.06
CA SER A 42 11.26 9.79 -0.82
C SER A 42 10.39 9.29 -1.98
N GLU A 43 10.89 8.32 -2.75
CA GLU A 43 10.13 7.77 -3.89
C GLU A 43 8.95 6.92 -3.43
N ARG A 44 9.11 6.18 -2.31
CA ARG A 44 7.98 5.50 -1.66
C ARG A 44 6.90 6.49 -1.27
N ASP A 45 7.28 7.60 -0.63
CA ASP A 45 6.33 8.59 -0.13
C ASP A 45 5.62 9.33 -1.27
N GLN A 46 6.30 9.56 -2.39
CA GLN A 46 5.70 10.14 -3.59
C GLN A 46 4.53 9.30 -4.13
N ARG A 47 4.53 7.97 -3.94
CA ARG A 47 3.41 7.12 -4.39
C ARG A 47 2.08 7.45 -3.72
N TRP A 48 2.10 8.10 -2.56
CA TRP A 48 0.88 8.54 -1.87
C TRP A 48 0.24 9.79 -2.49
N GLU A 49 0.91 10.44 -3.46
CA GLU A 49 0.38 11.60 -4.18
C GLU A 49 -0.71 11.22 -5.20
N ASP A 50 -0.69 9.99 -5.73
CA ASP A 50 -1.68 9.49 -6.68
C ASP A 50 -2.16 8.07 -6.27
N PRO A 51 -3.46 7.88 -5.98
CA PRO A 51 -4.03 6.56 -5.69
C PRO A 51 -3.79 5.50 -6.77
N ALA A 52 -3.56 5.89 -8.03
CA ALA A 52 -3.23 4.96 -9.11
C ALA A 52 -1.85 4.31 -8.92
N LEU A 53 -0.96 4.93 -8.14
CA LEU A 53 0.37 4.42 -7.84
C LEU A 53 0.42 3.56 -6.58
N LEU A 54 -0.72 3.32 -5.91
CA LEU A 54 -0.79 2.49 -4.71
C LEU A 54 -1.00 1.01 -5.05
N PRO A 55 -0.38 0.09 -4.29
CA PRO A 55 -0.54 -1.34 -4.50
C PRO A 55 -1.97 -1.79 -4.17
N ARG A 56 -2.44 -2.79 -4.92
CA ARG A 56 -3.63 -3.57 -4.58
C ARG A 56 -3.23 -4.78 -3.73
N ALA A 57 -4.23 -5.47 -3.18
CA ALA A 57 -4.01 -6.64 -2.32
C ALA A 57 -3.17 -7.74 -3.00
N GLY A 58 -3.29 -7.89 -4.32
CA GLY A 58 -2.51 -8.87 -5.09
C GLY A 58 -1.05 -8.50 -5.29
N ASP A 59 -0.69 -7.22 -5.16
CA ASP A 59 0.67 -6.72 -5.39
C ASP A 59 1.56 -6.90 -4.16
N LEU A 60 0.95 -7.08 -2.97
CA LEU A 60 1.66 -7.27 -1.70
C LEU A 60 2.55 -8.51 -1.64
N VAL A 61 2.44 -9.41 -2.62
CA VAL A 61 3.22 -10.66 -2.70
C VAL A 61 4.51 -10.53 -3.52
N ASP A 62 4.65 -9.46 -4.31
CA ASP A 62 5.79 -9.25 -5.22
C ASP A 62 6.08 -7.75 -5.41
N VAL A 63 7.01 -7.24 -4.61
CA VAL A 63 7.43 -5.84 -4.63
C VAL A 63 8.04 -5.44 -5.97
N LYS A 64 8.83 -6.31 -6.60
CA LYS A 64 9.48 -5.98 -7.87
C LYS A 64 8.47 -5.82 -8.98
N LYS A 65 7.54 -6.77 -9.09
CA LYS A 65 6.45 -6.71 -10.05
C LYS A 65 5.57 -5.47 -9.85
N PHE A 66 5.29 -5.11 -8.60
CA PHE A 66 4.58 -3.86 -8.30
C PHE A 66 5.34 -2.64 -8.82
N LEU A 67 6.62 -2.51 -8.48
CA LEU A 67 7.44 -1.36 -8.89
C LEU A 67 7.49 -1.23 -10.42
N GLU A 68 7.72 -2.33 -11.13
CA GLU A 68 7.71 -2.38 -12.60
C GLU A 68 6.36 -1.94 -13.19
N SER A 69 5.24 -2.30 -12.56
CA SER A 69 3.90 -1.94 -13.05
C SER A 69 3.56 -0.44 -12.91
N THR A 70 4.26 0.27 -12.03
CA THR A 70 4.09 1.72 -11.82
C THR A 70 5.01 2.57 -12.69
N ILE A 71 5.94 1.97 -13.43
CA ILE A 71 6.80 2.69 -14.37
C ILE A 71 6.00 2.85 -15.67
N VAL A 72 5.50 4.06 -15.93
CA VAL A 72 5.00 4.40 -17.26
C VAL A 72 6.23 4.56 -18.17
N PRO A 73 6.35 3.79 -19.27
CA PRO A 73 7.39 4.02 -20.26
C PRO A 73 7.27 5.44 -20.81
N ASP A 74 8.40 6.16 -20.82
CA ASP A 74 8.52 7.55 -21.29
C ASP A 74 8.23 7.70 -22.81
N ASP A 75 7.99 6.59 -23.52
CA ASP A 75 7.89 6.50 -24.98
C ASP A 75 6.46 6.66 -25.55
N LEU A 76 5.44 6.96 -24.72
CA LEU A 76 4.11 7.34 -25.22
C LEU A 76 4.07 8.70 -25.94
N SER A 77 5.21 9.40 -25.97
CA SER A 77 5.43 10.63 -26.74
C SER A 77 5.28 10.44 -28.28
N GLY A 78 5.17 9.20 -28.77
CA GLY A 78 5.03 8.88 -30.21
C GLY A 78 3.61 8.58 -30.70
N LEU A 79 2.56 8.76 -29.90
CA LEU A 79 1.17 8.42 -30.26
C LEU A 79 0.23 9.63 -30.45
N LEU A 80 0.77 10.84 -30.55
CA LEU A 80 0.07 12.04 -31.01
C LEU A 80 0.62 12.47 -32.37
#